data_AF-A0A0N0TNF2-F1
#
_entry.id   AF-A0A0N0TNF2-F1
#
_cell.length_a   1.000
_cell.length_b   1.000
_cell.length_c   1.000
_cell.angle_alpha   90.00
_cell.angle_beta   90.00
_cell.angle_gamma   90.00
#
_symmetry.space_group_name_H-M   'P 1'
#
loop_
_entity.id
_entity.type
_entity.pdbx_description
1 polymer ?
#
loop_
_entity_poly.entity_id
_entity_poly.type
_entity_poly.pdbx_seq_one_letter_code
_entity_poly.pdbx_strand_id
1 'polypeptide(L)'
;MTARITRVDLTDFDDPDRVRLARALTALTAALGEGHDDESHVAAAVVRGELGRGGAPRADDVLRTHLAIALAARTAEVRSVTPEGALIVTDARQVAECRALAEEILALSPHPELIAFATDLRRRLDAAQGWRWVEPDVWTAAVVGLAVLVLPFVGGAIGNAVVTVAGVAVGGALVFGFVVAHRKRQWAVDADAAFGRG
;
A
#
# COMPACT_ATOMS: atom_id res chain seq x y z
N MET A 1 19.30 -3.75 -8.44
CA MET A 1 19.03 -5.18 -8.64
C MET A 1 18.29 -5.27 -9.97
N THR A 2 19.01 -5.63 -11.02
CA THR A 2 18.54 -5.47 -12.41
C THR A 2 17.73 -6.70 -12.78
N ALA A 3 16.40 -6.58 -12.84
CA ALA A 3 15.55 -7.62 -13.37
C ALA A 3 16.06 -7.97 -14.77
N ARG A 4 16.58 -9.18 -14.94
CA ARG A 4 17.13 -9.64 -16.22
C ARG A 4 15.94 -9.90 -17.13
N ILE A 5 15.52 -8.87 -17.89
CA ILE A 5 14.52 -8.99 -18.94
C ILE A 5 15.02 -10.09 -19.87
N THR A 6 14.41 -11.26 -19.77
CA THR A 6 14.81 -12.41 -20.57
C THR A 6 14.28 -12.09 -21.96
N ARG A 7 15.16 -11.77 -22.91
CA ARG A 7 14.76 -11.59 -24.30
C ARG A 7 14.18 -12.92 -24.77
N VAL A 8 12.86 -12.96 -24.91
CA VAL A 8 12.17 -14.11 -25.49
C VAL A 8 12.34 -13.99 -27.00
N ASP A 9 12.99 -14.98 -27.61
CA ASP A 9 13.00 -15.10 -29.05
C ASP A 9 11.64 -15.60 -29.51
N LEU A 10 10.88 -14.74 -30.18
CA LEU A 10 9.54 -15.05 -30.67
C LEU A 10 9.58 -16.04 -31.85
N THR A 11 10.75 -16.28 -32.45
CA THR A 11 10.89 -17.20 -33.58
C THR A 11 10.77 -18.67 -33.18
N ASP A 12 10.95 -18.99 -31.90
CA ASP A 12 10.79 -20.34 -31.34
C ASP A 12 9.32 -20.79 -31.16
N PHE A 13 8.37 -19.88 -31.35
CA PHE A 13 6.94 -20.18 -31.20
C PHE A 13 6.27 -20.37 -32.55
N ASP A 14 5.27 -21.25 -32.58
CA ASP A 14 4.37 -21.43 -33.72
C ASP A 14 3.64 -20.12 -34.06
N ASP A 15 3.32 -19.91 -35.33
CA ASP A 15 2.69 -18.68 -35.83
C ASP A 15 1.47 -18.18 -35.02
N PRO A 16 0.50 -19.02 -34.59
CA PRO A 16 -0.62 -18.53 -33.78
C PRO A 16 -0.17 -17.99 -32.40
N ASP A 17 0.77 -18.64 -31.74
CA ASP A 17 1.30 -18.20 -30.45
C ASP A 17 2.20 -16.97 -30.61
N ARG A 18 2.95 -16.88 -31.71
CA ARG A 18 3.79 -15.71 -32.02
C ARG A 18 2.96 -14.44 -32.18
N VAL A 19 1.86 -14.49 -32.94
CA VAL A 19 0.96 -13.33 -33.14
C VAL A 19 0.32 -12.90 -31.83
N ARG A 20 -0.10 -13.87 -31.01
CA ARG A 20 -0.67 -13.64 -29.68
C ARG A 20 0.32 -12.99 -28.73
N LEU A 21 1.53 -13.52 -28.65
CA LEU A 21 2.63 -12.95 -27.85
C LEU A 21 2.98 -11.54 -28.31
N ALA A 22 3.14 -11.33 -29.62
CA ALA A 22 3.45 -10.01 -30.18
C ALA A 22 2.39 -8.97 -29.78
N ARG A 23 1.10 -9.28 -29.95
CA ARG A 23 0.01 -8.37 -29.58
C ARG A 23 0.01 -8.02 -28.09
N ALA A 24 0.14 -9.03 -27.23
CA ALA A 24 0.14 -8.84 -25.78
C ALA A 24 1.35 -8.02 -25.32
N LEU A 25 2.55 -8.32 -25.85
CA LEU A 25 3.77 -7.60 -25.52
C LEU A 25 3.74 -6.16 -26.04
N THR A 26 3.22 -5.93 -27.25
CA THR A 26 3.05 -4.57 -27.79
C THR A 26 2.12 -3.74 -26.91
N ALA A 27 0.99 -4.31 -26.47
CA ALA A 27 0.07 -3.62 -25.57
C ALA A 27 0.74 -3.28 -24.23
N LEU A 28 1.51 -4.21 -23.66
CA LEU A 28 2.28 -3.96 -22.43
C LEU A 28 3.34 -2.88 -22.62
N THR A 29 4.10 -2.91 -23.71
CA THR A 29 5.15 -1.92 -23.97
C THR A 29 4.60 -0.52 -24.24
N ALA A 30 3.43 -0.42 -24.88
CA ALA A 30 2.76 0.86 -25.10
C ALA A 30 2.35 1.48 -23.76
N ALA A 31 1.64 0.72 -22.93
CA ALA A 31 1.21 1.19 -21.61
C ALA A 31 2.39 1.58 -20.69
N LEU A 32 3.49 0.82 -20.72
CA LEU A 32 4.69 1.15 -19.94
C LEU A 32 5.45 2.37 -20.50
N GLY A 33 5.25 2.74 -21.76
CA GLY A 33 5.94 3.85 -22.42
C GLY A 33 5.25 5.21 -22.23
N GLU A 34 3.92 5.23 -22.14
CA GLU A 34 3.12 6.46 -22.09
C GLU A 34 2.81 6.95 -20.68
N GLY A 35 3.05 6.14 -19.65
CA GLY A 35 2.99 6.54 -18.24
C GLY A 35 1.61 7.02 -17.77
N HIS A 36 0.55 6.65 -18.49
CA HIS A 36 -0.83 6.94 -18.12
C HIS A 36 -1.45 5.78 -17.34
N ASP A 37 -1.93 6.06 -16.12
CA ASP A 37 -2.52 5.08 -15.20
C ASP A 37 -3.66 4.24 -15.83
N ASP A 38 -4.42 4.83 -16.75
CA ASP A 38 -5.54 4.17 -17.44
C ASP A 38 -5.08 3.10 -18.45
N GLU A 39 -3.93 3.27 -19.08
CA GLU A 39 -3.45 2.37 -20.16
C GLU A 39 -2.86 1.07 -19.62
N SER A 40 -2.22 1.13 -18.44
CA SER A 40 -1.71 -0.06 -17.73
C SER A 40 -2.82 -1.07 -17.41
N HIS A 41 -4.03 -0.59 -17.09
CA HIS A 41 -5.20 -1.44 -16.88
C HIS A 41 -5.67 -2.13 -18.16
N VAL A 42 -5.70 -1.38 -19.27
CA VAL A 42 -6.12 -1.90 -20.58
C VAL A 42 -5.13 -2.94 -21.09
N ALA A 43 -3.82 -2.68 -20.99
CA ALA A 43 -2.79 -3.63 -21.38
C ALA A 43 -2.86 -4.93 -20.55
N ALA A 44 -3.05 -4.83 -19.24
CA ALA A 44 -3.26 -6.02 -18.40
C ALA A 44 -4.51 -6.79 -18.80
N ALA A 45 -5.60 -6.11 -19.17
CA ALA A 45 -6.82 -6.75 -19.66
C ALA A 45 -6.59 -7.48 -21.00
N VAL A 46 -5.80 -6.90 -21.92
CA VAL A 46 -5.42 -7.55 -23.18
C VAL A 46 -4.65 -8.85 -22.90
N VAL A 47 -3.64 -8.80 -22.03
CA VAL A 47 -2.83 -9.99 -21.70
C VAL A 47 -3.66 -11.07 -21.01
N ARG A 48 -4.56 -10.70 -20.08
CA ARG A 48 -5.51 -11.64 -19.46
C ARG A 48 -6.45 -12.26 -20.50
N GLY A 49 -6.94 -11.45 -21.44
CA GLY A 49 -7.76 -11.92 -22.56
C GLY A 49 -7.03 -12.94 -23.42
N GLU A 50 -5.75 -12.69 -23.72
CA GLU A 50 -4.93 -13.65 -24.45
C GLU A 50 -4.66 -14.91 -23.61
N LEU A 51 -4.36 -14.81 -22.31
CA LEU A 51 -4.21 -15.97 -21.41
C LEU A 51 -5.47 -16.83 -21.37
N GLY A 52 -6.66 -16.22 -21.33
CA GLY A 52 -7.94 -16.92 -21.32
C GLY A 52 -8.25 -17.67 -22.62
N ARG A 53 -7.66 -17.28 -23.77
CA ARG A 53 -7.80 -18.00 -25.04
C ARG A 53 -6.98 -19.30 -25.09
N GLY A 54 -6.01 -19.45 -24.18
CA GLY A 54 -5.09 -20.59 -24.16
C GLY A 54 -4.06 -20.56 -25.30
N GLY A 55 -3.09 -21.48 -25.23
CA GLY A 55 -2.04 -21.68 -26.23
C GLY A 55 -1.03 -22.70 -25.74
N ALA A 56 0.17 -22.71 -26.33
CA ALA A 56 1.23 -23.58 -25.82
C ALA A 56 1.59 -23.20 -24.37
N PRO A 57 1.83 -24.17 -23.47
CA PRO A 57 2.16 -23.90 -22.06
C PRO A 57 3.32 -22.91 -21.89
N ARG A 58 4.32 -23.02 -22.78
CA ARG A 58 5.49 -22.13 -22.80
C ARG A 58 5.14 -20.70 -23.20
N ALA A 59 4.19 -20.49 -24.11
CA ALA A 59 3.72 -19.16 -24.50
C ALA A 59 2.91 -18.52 -23.36
N ASP A 60 2.07 -19.31 -22.70
CA ASP A 60 1.32 -18.85 -21.53
C ASP A 60 2.23 -18.46 -20.36
N ASP A 61 3.31 -19.21 -20.11
CA ASP A 61 4.30 -18.88 -19.07
C ASP A 61 5.01 -17.55 -19.35
N VAL A 62 5.32 -17.27 -20.61
CA VAL A 62 5.90 -15.99 -21.03
C VAL A 62 4.90 -14.85 -20.78
N LEU A 63 3.64 -15.02 -21.16
CA LEU A 63 2.59 -14.02 -20.93
C LEU A 63 2.36 -13.76 -19.44
N ARG A 64 2.28 -14.82 -18.62
CA ARG A 64 2.15 -14.71 -17.15
C ARG A 64 3.32 -13.95 -16.54
N THR A 65 4.54 -14.24 -16.97
CA THR A 65 5.75 -13.58 -16.47
C THR A 65 5.76 -12.09 -16.84
N HIS A 66 5.46 -11.73 -18.09
CA HIS A 66 5.42 -10.34 -18.51
C HIS A 66 4.28 -9.56 -17.85
N LEU A 67 3.12 -10.18 -17.66
CA LEU A 67 2.02 -9.59 -16.91
C LEU A 67 2.43 -9.32 -15.46
N ALA A 68 3.08 -10.28 -14.80
CA ALA A 68 3.56 -10.11 -13.44
C ALA A 68 4.63 -9.00 -13.32
N ILE A 69 5.51 -8.85 -14.31
CA ILE A 69 6.47 -7.73 -14.38
C ILE A 69 5.74 -6.39 -14.52
N ALA A 70 4.74 -6.32 -15.40
CA ALA A 70 3.96 -5.10 -15.61
C ALA A 70 3.17 -4.71 -14.35
N LEU A 71 2.56 -5.68 -13.66
CA LEU A 71 1.91 -5.46 -12.37
C LEU A 71 2.91 -4.99 -11.31
N ALA A 72 4.13 -5.54 -11.30
CA ALA A 72 5.18 -5.10 -10.38
C ALA A 72 5.59 -3.64 -10.66
N ALA A 73 5.75 -3.25 -11.92
CA ALA A 73 6.03 -1.87 -12.33
C ALA A 73 4.90 -0.93 -11.87
N ARG A 74 3.64 -1.33 -12.07
CA ARG A 74 2.48 -0.57 -11.61
C ARG A 74 2.45 -0.36 -10.09
N THR A 75 2.94 -1.32 -9.29
CA THR A 75 3.05 -1.06 -7.84
C THR A 75 3.97 0.13 -7.53
N ALA A 76 4.92 0.47 -8.41
CA ALA A 76 5.76 1.66 -8.24
C ALA A 76 5.01 2.94 -8.62
N GLU A 77 4.13 2.91 -9.61
CA GLU A 77 3.29 4.05 -10.03
C GLU A 77 2.24 4.42 -8.97
N VAL A 78 1.62 3.40 -8.35
CA VAL A 78 0.59 3.60 -7.30
C VAL A 78 1.20 4.18 -6.01
N ARG A 79 2.50 3.92 -5.77
CA ARG A 79 3.20 4.36 -4.56
C ARG A 79 3.73 5.77 -4.72
N SER A 80 3.67 6.55 -3.65
CA SER A 80 4.25 7.89 -3.62
C SER A 80 5.77 7.81 -3.46
N VAL A 81 6.48 8.67 -4.19
CA VAL A 81 7.94 8.82 -4.07
C VAL A 81 8.25 9.87 -3.00
N THR A 82 9.06 9.52 -2.00
CA THR A 82 9.57 10.48 -1.00
C THR A 82 10.64 11.38 -1.59
N PRO A 83 10.99 12.51 -0.94
CA PRO A 83 12.11 13.36 -1.37
C PRO A 83 13.45 12.60 -1.49
N GLU A 84 13.65 11.54 -0.71
CA GLU A 84 14.82 10.66 -0.75
C GLU A 84 14.74 9.57 -1.84
N GLY A 85 13.67 9.56 -2.65
CA GLY A 85 13.48 8.59 -3.73
C GLY A 85 12.93 7.23 -3.28
N ALA A 86 12.45 7.10 -2.04
CA ALA A 86 11.85 5.86 -1.56
C ALA A 86 10.37 5.77 -1.98
N LEU A 87 9.91 4.56 -2.35
CA LEU A 87 8.50 4.32 -2.66
C LEU A 87 7.75 3.95 -1.38
N ILE A 88 6.84 4.82 -0.95
CA ILE A 88 6.01 4.63 0.24
C ILE A 88 4.53 4.68 -0.09
N VAL A 89 3.73 4.10 0.80
CA VAL A 89 2.27 4.11 0.70
C VAL A 89 1.74 5.13 1.70
N THR A 90 0.95 6.09 1.23
CA THR A 90 0.49 7.24 2.02
C THR A 90 -1.01 7.20 2.33
N ASP A 91 -1.75 6.27 1.71
CA ASP A 91 -3.21 6.17 1.79
C ASP A 91 -3.65 4.69 1.90
N ALA A 92 -4.74 4.46 2.63
CA ALA A 92 -5.43 3.17 2.69
C ALA A 92 -5.86 2.62 1.30
N ARG A 93 -6.25 3.49 0.35
CA ARG A 93 -6.58 3.07 -1.03
C ARG A 93 -5.35 2.52 -1.74
N GLN A 94 -4.21 3.22 -1.66
CA GLN A 94 -2.95 2.74 -2.21
C GLN A 94 -2.51 1.42 -1.56
N VAL A 95 -2.70 1.25 -0.23
CA VAL A 95 -2.43 -0.04 0.45
C VAL A 95 -3.30 -1.16 -0.14
N ALA A 96 -4.60 -0.91 -0.31
CA ALA A 96 -5.53 -1.89 -0.85
C ALA A 96 -5.18 -2.27 -2.31
N GLU A 97 -4.85 -1.28 -3.13
CA GLU A 97 -4.48 -1.48 -4.53
C GLU A 97 -3.14 -2.23 -4.66
N CYS A 98 -2.10 -1.82 -3.94
CA CYS A 98 -0.82 -2.55 -3.94
C CYS A 98 -0.97 -3.98 -3.41
N ARG A 99 -1.88 -4.24 -2.45
CA ARG A 99 -2.16 -5.59 -1.95
C ARG A 99 -2.82 -6.45 -3.03
N ALA A 100 -3.83 -5.92 -3.71
CA ALA A 100 -4.49 -6.63 -4.81
C ALA A 100 -3.50 -6.98 -5.93
N LEU A 101 -2.63 -6.03 -6.30
CA LEU A 101 -1.57 -6.26 -7.29
C LEU A 101 -0.57 -7.34 -6.83
N ALA A 102 -0.15 -7.31 -5.57
CA ALA A 102 0.78 -8.32 -5.03
C ALA A 102 0.17 -9.74 -5.00
N GLU A 103 -1.12 -9.86 -4.69
CA GLU A 103 -1.84 -11.13 -4.76
C GLU A 103 -1.95 -11.64 -6.19
N GLU A 104 -2.22 -10.75 -7.15
CA GLU A 104 -2.28 -11.09 -8.57
C GLU A 104 -0.91 -11.56 -9.10
N ILE A 105 0.18 -10.90 -8.71
CA ILE A 105 1.56 -11.32 -9.06
C ILE A 105 1.85 -12.74 -8.53
N LEU A 106 1.45 -13.05 -7.29
CA LEU A 106 1.65 -14.38 -6.69
C LEU A 106 0.82 -15.46 -7.39
N ALA A 107 -0.38 -15.13 -7.86
CA ALA A 107 -1.22 -16.05 -8.60
C ALA A 107 -0.71 -16.32 -10.02
N LEU A 108 -0.09 -15.32 -10.66
CA LEU A 108 0.37 -15.40 -12.05
C LEU A 108 1.77 -15.99 -12.20
N SER A 109 2.71 -15.63 -11.32
CA SER A 109 4.14 -15.82 -11.60
C SER A 109 4.72 -17.06 -10.93
N PRO A 110 5.30 -18.00 -11.72
CA PRO A 110 6.15 -19.07 -11.19
C PRO A 110 7.60 -18.60 -10.89
N HIS A 111 7.99 -17.40 -11.31
CA HIS A 111 9.38 -16.92 -11.13
C HIS A 111 9.68 -16.57 -9.67
N PRO A 112 10.77 -17.11 -9.09
CA PRO A 112 11.08 -16.96 -7.66
C PRO A 112 11.39 -15.51 -7.27
N GLU A 113 11.96 -14.71 -8.17
CA GLU A 113 12.26 -13.29 -7.91
C GLU A 113 10.98 -12.46 -7.75
N LEU A 114 9.98 -12.70 -8.59
CA LEU A 114 8.69 -12.00 -8.54
C LEU A 114 7.85 -12.45 -7.33
N ILE A 115 7.92 -13.73 -6.99
CA ILE A 115 7.32 -14.26 -5.76
C ILE A 115 7.97 -13.61 -4.53
N ALA A 116 9.30 -13.52 -4.50
CA ALA A 116 10.03 -12.86 -3.42
C ALA A 116 9.67 -11.37 -3.32
N PHE A 117 9.58 -10.67 -4.44
CA PHE A 117 9.15 -9.28 -4.51
C PHE A 117 7.73 -9.09 -3.96
N ALA A 118 6.75 -9.86 -4.44
CA ALA A 118 5.36 -9.74 -4.00
C ALA A 118 5.18 -10.11 -2.52
N THR A 119 5.94 -11.10 -2.04
CA THR A 119 5.94 -11.50 -0.63
C THR A 119 6.56 -10.42 0.27
N ASP A 120 7.69 -9.82 -0.14
CA ASP A 120 8.30 -8.70 0.58
C ASP A 120 7.37 -7.49 0.59
N LEU A 121 6.73 -7.18 -0.54
CA LEU A 121 5.75 -6.10 -0.65
C LEU A 121 4.57 -6.32 0.30
N ARG A 122 3.99 -7.53 0.33
CA ARG A 122 2.93 -7.87 1.30
C ARG A 122 3.38 -7.67 2.74
N ARG A 123 4.56 -8.15 3.10
CA ARG A 123 5.12 -7.99 4.45
C ARG A 123 5.25 -6.51 4.83
N ARG A 124 5.72 -5.66 3.91
CA ARG A 124 5.81 -4.20 4.14
C ARG A 124 4.44 -3.55 4.28
N LEU A 125 3.46 -3.95 3.47
CA LEU A 125 2.08 -3.46 3.56
C LEU A 125 1.43 -3.87 4.89
N ASP A 126 1.65 -5.09 5.34
CA ASP A 126 1.13 -5.59 6.62
C ASP A 126 1.77 -4.87 7.80
N ALA A 127 3.09 -4.60 7.73
CA ALA A 127 3.77 -3.76 8.71
C ALA A 127 3.22 -2.31 8.70
N ALA A 128 2.97 -1.73 7.53
CA ALA A 128 2.41 -0.39 7.39
C ALA A 128 0.96 -0.28 7.92
N GLN A 129 0.21 -1.38 7.95
CA GLN A 129 -1.12 -1.45 8.59
C GLN A 129 -1.07 -1.48 10.12
N GLY A 130 0.11 -1.65 10.72
CA GLY A 130 0.33 -1.57 12.15
C GLY A 130 -0.14 -0.23 12.73
N TRP A 131 -0.73 -0.27 13.92
CA TRP A 131 -1.02 0.95 14.68
C TRP A 131 0.25 1.35 15.42
N ARG A 132 0.75 2.57 15.19
CA ARG A 132 1.91 3.11 15.90
C ARG A 132 1.44 4.23 16.82
N TRP A 133 1.84 4.15 18.08
CA TRP A 133 1.72 5.29 18.99
C TRP A 133 2.70 6.37 18.56
N VAL A 134 2.16 7.55 18.25
CA VAL A 134 2.97 8.75 18.02
C VAL A 134 3.22 9.39 19.36
N GLU A 135 4.49 9.67 19.68
CA GLU A 135 4.88 10.33 20.93
C GLU A 135 4.08 11.65 21.06
N PRO A 136 3.32 11.84 22.14
CA PRO A 136 2.54 13.06 22.32
C PRO A 136 3.44 14.27 22.46
N ASP A 137 2.99 15.42 21.93
CA ASP A 137 3.62 16.68 22.25
C ASP A 137 3.45 16.98 23.74
N VAL A 138 4.55 17.32 24.43
CA VAL A 138 4.64 17.41 25.91
C VAL A 138 3.55 18.31 26.49
N TRP A 139 3.19 19.36 25.76
CA TRP A 139 2.13 20.31 26.11
C TRP A 139 0.74 19.67 26.16
N THR A 140 0.39 18.84 25.19
CA THR A 140 -0.92 18.17 25.17
C THR A 140 -1.04 17.13 26.28
N ALA A 141 0.03 16.38 26.55
CA ALA A 141 0.08 15.45 27.68
C ALA A 141 -0.05 16.17 29.02
N ALA A 142 0.62 17.32 29.19
CA ALA A 142 0.54 18.13 30.40
C ALA A 142 -0.86 18.72 30.63
N VAL A 143 -1.52 19.23 29.59
CA VAL A 143 -2.88 19.79 29.69
C VAL A 143 -3.91 18.71 30.04
N VAL A 144 -3.83 17.54 29.41
CA VAL A 144 -4.73 16.42 29.73
C VAL A 144 -4.46 15.90 31.14
N GLY A 145 -3.19 15.75 31.53
CA GLY A 145 -2.80 15.35 32.89
C GLY A 145 -3.33 16.33 33.95
N LEU A 146 -3.20 17.63 33.72
CA LEU A 146 -3.72 18.67 34.61
C LEU A 146 -5.25 18.62 34.69
N ALA A 147 -5.95 18.45 33.56
CA ALA A 147 -7.40 18.36 33.53
C ALA A 147 -7.90 17.16 34.36
N VAL A 148 -7.30 15.99 34.21
CA VAL A 148 -7.65 14.79 34.99
C VAL A 148 -7.36 14.97 36.47
N LEU A 149 -6.27 15.68 36.82
CA LEU A 149 -5.89 15.90 38.21
C LEU A 149 -6.80 16.92 38.91
N VAL A 150 -7.26 17.95 38.21
CA VAL A 150 -7.95 19.11 38.83
C VAL A 150 -9.48 18.95 38.81
N LEU A 151 -10.07 18.49 37.71
CA LEU A 151 -11.54 18.44 37.53
C LEU A 151 -12.29 17.64 38.62
N PRO A 152 -11.82 16.47 39.09
CA PRO A 152 -12.52 15.70 40.12
C PRO A 152 -12.50 16.37 41.49
N PHE A 153 -11.42 17.10 41.82
CA PHE A 153 -11.25 17.73 43.13
C PHE A 153 -12.08 18.99 43.29
N VAL A 154 -12.40 19.69 42.19
CA VAL A 154 -13.32 20.84 42.22
C VAL A 154 -14.73 20.41 42.64
N GLY A 155 -15.22 19.28 42.14
CA GLY A 155 -16.53 18.74 42.54
C GLY A 155 -16.58 18.30 44.01
N GLY A 156 -15.50 17.67 44.49
CA GLY A 156 -15.36 17.28 45.89
C GLY A 156 -15.32 18.47 46.86
N ALA A 157 -14.63 19.55 46.49
CA ALA A 157 -14.54 20.77 47.32
C ALA A 157 -15.88 21.50 47.48
N ILE A 158 -16.78 21.38 46.50
CA ILE A 158 -18.11 22.02 46.51
C ILE A 158 -19.17 21.10 47.17
N GLY A 159 -18.79 19.87 47.54
CA GLY A 159 -19.69 18.89 48.19
C GLY A 159 -20.82 18.40 47.29
N ASN A 160 -20.72 18.59 45.97
CA ASN A 160 -21.78 18.25 45.03
C ASN A 160 -21.41 16.99 44.22
N ALA A 161 -22.04 15.87 44.58
CA ALA A 161 -21.80 14.57 43.95
C ALA A 161 -22.06 14.58 42.43
N VAL A 162 -23.03 15.37 41.94
CA VAL A 162 -23.34 15.47 40.50
C VAL A 162 -22.17 16.11 39.74
N VAL A 163 -21.57 17.15 40.32
CA VAL A 163 -20.41 17.85 39.73
C VAL A 163 -19.19 16.95 39.71
N THR A 164 -18.96 16.16 40.77
CA THR A 164 -17.87 15.18 40.82
C THR A 164 -18.03 14.11 39.74
N VAL A 165 -19.22 13.53 39.59
CA VAL A 165 -19.50 12.52 38.56
C VAL A 165 -19.31 13.09 37.15
N ALA A 166 -19.79 14.32 36.90
CA ALA A 166 -19.58 15.00 35.63
C ALA A 166 -18.10 15.27 35.35
N GLY A 167 -17.33 15.70 36.35
CA GLY A 167 -15.88 15.93 36.23
C GLY A 167 -15.10 14.65 35.91
N VAL A 168 -15.46 13.53 36.54
CA VAL A 168 -14.87 12.21 36.23
C VAL A 168 -15.22 11.77 34.80
N ALA A 169 -16.49 11.95 34.38
CA ALA A 169 -16.92 11.60 33.03
C ALA A 169 -16.18 12.43 31.96
N VAL A 170 -16.03 13.74 32.17
CA VAL A 170 -15.29 14.64 31.27
C VAL A 170 -13.80 14.30 31.26
N GLY A 171 -13.19 14.03 32.42
CA GLY A 171 -11.79 13.59 32.50
C GLY A 171 -11.56 12.28 31.75
N GLY A 172 -12.46 11.30 31.91
CA GLY A 172 -12.42 10.04 31.16
C GLY A 172 -12.58 10.24 29.65
N ALA A 173 -13.50 11.11 29.23
CA ALA A 173 -13.69 11.45 27.82
C ALA A 173 -12.46 12.16 27.22
N LEU A 174 -11.79 13.02 27.98
CA LEU A 174 -10.54 13.68 27.55
C LEU A 174 -9.40 12.68 27.38
N VAL A 175 -9.21 11.77 28.33
CA VAL A 175 -8.20 10.70 28.21
C VAL A 175 -8.53 9.80 27.03
N PHE A 176 -9.78 9.41 26.87
CA PHE A 176 -10.22 8.59 25.75
C PHE A 176 -9.99 9.29 24.41
N GLY A 177 -10.37 10.56 24.28
CA GLY A 177 -10.11 11.38 23.10
C GLY A 177 -8.62 11.52 22.81
N PHE A 178 -7.80 11.76 23.84
CA PHE A 178 -6.34 11.86 23.72
C PHE A 178 -5.72 10.55 23.20
N VAL A 179 -6.12 9.41 23.75
CA VAL A 179 -5.69 8.08 23.31
C VAL A 179 -6.08 7.81 21.86
N VAL A 180 -7.33 8.12 21.48
CA VAL A 180 -7.81 7.90 20.11
C VAL A 180 -7.09 8.83 19.13
N ALA A 181 -6.83 10.08 19.51
CA ALA A 181 -6.14 11.06 18.67
C ALA A 181 -4.67 10.70 18.41
N HIS A 182 -3.98 10.09 19.38
CA HIS A 182 -2.56 9.70 19.26
C HIS A 182 -2.36 8.33 18.59
N ARG A 183 -3.44 7.58 18.37
CA ARG A 183 -3.40 6.30 17.68
C ARG A 183 -3.47 6.51 16.17
N LYS A 184 -2.37 6.94 15.57
CA LYS A 184 -2.25 6.99 14.10
C LYS A 184 -1.88 5.63 13.54
N ARG A 185 -2.30 5.36 12.29
CA ARG A 185 -1.82 4.19 11.55
C ARG A 185 -0.39 4.47 11.08
N GLN A 186 0.46 3.45 11.07
CA GLN A 186 1.89 3.61 10.79
C GLN A 186 2.17 4.26 9.42
N TRP A 187 1.38 3.96 8.39
CA TRP A 187 1.48 4.63 7.09
C TRP A 187 1.27 6.15 7.13
N ALA A 188 0.39 6.66 8.01
CA ALA A 188 0.18 8.09 8.18
C ALA A 188 1.36 8.75 8.89
N VAL A 189 1.99 8.03 9.83
CA VAL A 189 3.17 8.50 10.56
C VAL A 189 4.40 8.53 9.64
N ASP A 190 4.58 7.48 8.83
CA ASP A 190 5.69 7.38 7.89
C ASP A 190 5.54 8.42 6.75
N ALA A 191 4.31 8.70 6.31
CA ALA A 191 4.02 9.78 5.36
C ALA A 191 4.29 11.18 5.97
N ASP A 192 3.79 11.45 7.19
CA ASP A 192 4.07 12.72 7.89
C ASP A 192 5.59 12.92 8.09
N ALA A 193 6.35 11.86 8.41
CA ALA A 193 7.80 11.95 8.60
C ALA A 193 8.58 12.14 7.28
N ALA A 194 8.09 11.56 6.18
CA ALA A 194 8.72 11.65 4.87
C ALA A 194 8.40 12.97 4.14
N PHE A 195 7.21 13.54 4.35
CA PHE A 195 6.74 14.74 3.65
C PHE A 195 6.64 15.99 4.53
N GLY A 196 6.66 15.86 5.86
CA GLY A 196 6.45 16.96 6.82
C GLY A 196 7.70 17.70 7.26
N ARG A 197 8.90 17.39 6.74
CA ARG A 197 10.09 18.23 6.95
C ARG A 197 10.11 19.39 5.96
N GLY A 198 9.40 20.46 6.33
CA GLY A 198 9.52 21.82 5.80
C GLY A 198 9.69 22.80 6.94
#